data_AF-A0A9E4N559-F1
#
_entry.id   AF-A0A9E4N559-F1
#
_cell.length_a   1.000
_cell.length_b   1.000
_cell.length_c   1.000
_cell.angle_alpha   90.00
_cell.angle_beta   90.00
_cell.angle_gamma   90.00
#
_symmetry.space_group_name_H-M   'P 1'
#
loop_
_entity.id
_entity.type
_entity.pdbx_description
1 polymer ?
#
loop_
_entity_poly.entity_id
_entity_poly.type
_entity_poly.pdbx_seq_one_letter_code
_entity_poly.pdbx_strand_id
1 'polypeptide(L)'
;MKCTFDPKQYLKQQEVLTGEMIAGIADILEDAGIEGDQLKELAGKIAFDVACKIDDVSGLEFEGDEAHPFLMFVSEQNEEELIHFGGNSATHEMVFGILNAMFSETHNK
;
A
#
# COMPACT_ATOMS: atom_id res chain seq x y z
N MET A 1 0.71 -18.18 -15.68
CA MET A 1 0.59 -18.21 -14.21
C MET A 1 -0.82 -18.63 -13.85
N LYS A 2 -0.97 -19.45 -12.81
CA LYS A 2 -2.26 -19.89 -12.27
C LYS A 2 -2.74 -18.85 -11.24
N CYS A 3 -4.00 -18.43 -11.30
CA CYS A 3 -4.59 -17.57 -10.28
C CYS A 3 -5.25 -18.43 -9.19
N THR A 4 -4.97 -18.11 -7.93
CA THR A 4 -5.47 -18.81 -6.76
C THR A 4 -6.11 -17.83 -5.79
N PHE A 5 -7.32 -18.17 -5.37
CA PHE A 5 -8.05 -17.43 -4.36
C PHE A 5 -7.54 -17.84 -2.96
N ASP A 6 -6.70 -17.01 -2.36
CA ASP A 6 -6.25 -17.17 -0.97
C ASP A 6 -6.32 -15.81 -0.24
N PRO A 7 -7.48 -15.49 0.35
CA PRO A 7 -7.67 -14.24 1.08
C PRO A 7 -6.70 -14.00 2.24
N LYS A 8 -6.25 -15.08 2.89
CA LYS A 8 -5.41 -14.98 4.08
C LYS A 8 -3.99 -14.59 3.68
N GLN A 9 -3.44 -15.27 2.68
CA GLN A 9 -2.12 -14.92 2.15
C GLN A 9 -2.15 -13.53 1.49
N TYR A 10 -3.22 -13.24 0.73
CA TYR A 10 -3.42 -11.95 0.10
C TYR A 10 -3.41 -10.80 1.10
N LEU A 11 -4.18 -10.90 2.19
CA LEU A 11 -4.28 -9.86 3.20
C LEU A 11 -2.90 -9.57 3.83
N LYS A 12 -2.16 -10.62 4.19
CA LYS A 12 -0.80 -10.49 4.72
C LYS A 12 0.13 -9.74 3.75
N GLN A 13 0.09 -10.08 2.46
CA GLN A 13 0.91 -9.43 1.46
C GLN A 13 0.48 -7.98 1.18
N GLN A 14 -0.82 -7.70 1.29
CA GLN A 14 -1.37 -6.34 1.20
C GLN A 14 -0.93 -5.45 2.37
N GLU A 15 -0.91 -5.98 3.59
CA GLU A 15 -0.38 -5.29 4.78
C GLU A 15 1.11 -4.98 4.61
N VAL A 16 1.90 -5.95 4.14
CA VAL A 16 3.34 -5.77 3.86
C VAL A 16 3.57 -4.70 2.80
N LEU A 17 2.87 -4.77 1.66
CA LEU A 17 2.97 -3.76 0.59
C LEU A 17 2.66 -2.37 1.13
N THR A 18 1.58 -2.24 1.90
CA THR A 18 1.13 -0.94 2.43
C THR A 18 2.14 -0.38 3.43
N GLY A 19 2.68 -1.22 4.33
CA GLY A 19 3.69 -0.81 5.29
C GLY A 19 5.01 -0.38 4.65
N GLU A 20 5.53 -1.16 3.72
CA GLU A 20 6.76 -0.83 2.98
C GLU A 20 6.58 0.44 2.14
N MET A 21 5.40 0.64 1.55
CA MET A 21 5.08 1.87 0.82
C MET A 21 5.10 3.10 1.74
N ILE A 22 4.50 3.02 2.94
CA ILE A 22 4.51 4.11 3.92
C ILE A 22 5.94 4.39 4.40
N ALA A 23 6.71 3.33 4.71
CA ALA A 23 8.09 3.44 5.16
C ALA A 23 8.96 4.17 4.12
N GLY A 24 8.93 3.71 2.87
CA GLY A 24 9.71 4.32 1.80
C GLY A 24 9.33 5.78 1.53
N ILE A 25 8.05 6.13 1.64
CA ILE A 25 7.62 7.54 1.55
C ILE A 25 8.17 8.36 2.72
N ALA A 26 8.10 7.84 3.94
CA ALA A 26 8.62 8.51 5.13
C ALA A 26 10.14 8.73 5.03
N ASP A 27 10.89 7.71 4.64
CA ASP A 27 12.35 7.79 4.47
C ASP A 27 12.73 8.90 3.45
N ILE A 28 12.03 8.96 2.31
CA ILE A 28 12.29 10.00 1.28
C ILE A 28 11.99 11.41 1.82
N LEU A 29 10.93 11.57 2.62
CA LEU A 29 10.57 12.86 3.21
C LEU A 29 11.57 13.27 4.30
N GLU A 30 12.01 12.33 5.12
CA GLU A 30 13.04 12.55 6.14
C GLU A 30 14.38 12.94 5.51
N ASP A 31 14.81 12.25 4.45
CA ASP A 31 16.00 12.61 3.66
C ASP A 31 15.91 14.02 3.04
N ALA A 32 14.69 14.50 2.79
CA ALA A 32 14.41 15.87 2.33
C ALA A 32 14.34 16.90 3.47
N GLY A 33 14.58 16.49 4.72
CA GLY A 33 14.56 17.34 5.92
C GLY A 33 13.17 17.62 6.48
N ILE A 34 12.17 16.79 6.15
CA ILE A 34 10.82 16.88 6.72
C ILE A 34 10.75 15.95 7.92
N GLU A 35 10.39 16.51 9.09
CA GLU A 35 10.43 15.78 10.36
C GLU A 35 9.13 15.94 11.17
N GLY A 36 9.03 15.18 12.27
CA GLY A 36 7.97 15.33 13.28
C GLY A 36 6.56 15.11 12.74
N ASP A 37 5.60 15.91 13.23
CA ASP A 37 4.19 15.80 12.84
C ASP A 37 3.98 16.00 11.33
N GLN A 38 4.80 16.86 10.71
CA GLN A 38 4.72 17.15 9.28
C GLN A 38 5.14 15.94 8.45
N LEU A 39 6.16 15.19 8.88
CA LEU A 39 6.58 13.94 8.25
C LEU A 39 5.43 12.94 8.24
N LYS A 40 4.82 12.70 9.41
CA LYS A 40 3.69 11.78 9.56
C LYS A 40 2.51 12.18 8.68
N GLU A 41 2.14 13.47 8.70
CA GLU A 41 1.01 13.99 7.91
C GLU A 41 1.24 13.82 6.40
N LEU A 42 2.41 14.21 5.90
CA LEU A 42 2.73 14.12 4.48
C LEU A 42 2.88 12.67 4.01
N ALA A 43 3.56 11.82 4.80
CA ALA A 43 3.68 10.40 4.49
C ALA A 43 2.29 9.74 4.39
N GLY A 44 1.40 10.02 5.35
CA GLY A 44 0.02 9.53 5.33
C GLY A 44 -0.78 9.99 4.12
N LYS A 45 -0.71 11.27 3.76
CA LYS A 45 -1.45 11.82 2.59
C LYS A 45 -0.97 11.21 1.28
N ILE A 46 0.34 11.09 1.09
CA ILE A 46 0.91 10.52 -0.14
C ILE A 46 0.59 9.03 -0.21
N ALA A 47 0.81 8.28 0.87
CA ALA A 47 0.50 6.85 0.90
C ALA A 47 -0.98 6.57 0.65
N PHE A 48 -1.88 7.38 1.21
CA PHE A 48 -3.32 7.25 0.97
C PHE A 48 -3.69 7.52 -0.49
N ASP A 49 -3.15 8.57 -1.10
CA ASP A 49 -3.40 8.90 -2.51
C ASP A 49 -2.90 7.80 -3.47
N VAL A 50 -1.75 7.19 -3.18
CA VAL A 50 -1.23 6.05 -3.95
C VAL A 50 -2.08 4.79 -3.72
N ALA A 51 -2.45 4.50 -2.48
CA ALA A 51 -3.30 3.37 -2.12
C ALA A 51 -4.67 3.43 -2.82
N CYS A 52 -5.31 4.61 -2.87
CA CYS A 52 -6.56 4.80 -3.60
C CYS A 52 -6.45 4.49 -5.10
N LYS A 53 -5.27 4.75 -5.70
CA LYS A 53 -5.01 4.38 -7.10
C LYS A 53 -4.86 2.89 -7.27
N ILE A 54 -4.13 2.22 -6.36
CA ILE A 54 -3.97 0.75 -6.37
C ILE A 54 -5.33 0.06 -6.23
N ASP A 55 -6.20 0.58 -5.37
CA ASP A 55 -7.53 0.01 -5.09
C ASP A 55 -8.59 0.34 -6.17
N ASP A 56 -8.24 1.11 -7.21
CA ASP A 56 -9.16 1.61 -8.26
C ASP A 56 -10.39 2.33 -7.68
N VAL A 57 -10.23 3.05 -6.55
CA VAL A 57 -11.32 3.83 -5.92
C VAL A 57 -11.30 5.31 -6.31
N SER A 58 -10.20 5.75 -6.93
CA SER A 58 -10.06 7.07 -7.55
C SER A 58 -9.75 6.85 -9.02
N GLY A 59 -10.75 6.99 -9.90
CA GLY A 59 -10.61 6.66 -11.33
C GLY A 59 -9.30 7.16 -11.94
N LEU A 60 -8.63 6.29 -12.69
CA LEU A 60 -7.34 6.58 -13.33
C LEU A 60 -7.55 6.82 -14.81
N GLU A 61 -7.19 8.02 -15.27
CA GLU A 61 -7.22 8.41 -16.67
C GLU A 61 -5.96 9.22 -17.00
N PHE A 62 -5.34 8.94 -18.15
CA PHE A 62 -4.25 9.75 -18.68
C PHE A 62 -4.35 9.87 -20.19
N GLU A 63 -4.33 11.10 -20.72
CA GLU A 63 -4.48 11.39 -22.16
C GLU A 63 -5.73 10.76 -22.81
N GLY A 64 -6.80 10.56 -22.04
CA GLY A 64 -8.06 9.96 -22.50
C GLY A 64 -8.11 8.43 -22.39
N ASP A 65 -7.03 7.78 -21.95
CA ASP A 65 -7.00 6.34 -21.70
C ASP A 65 -7.27 6.05 -20.23
N GLU A 66 -8.28 5.22 -19.96
CA GLU A 66 -8.65 4.76 -18.62
C GLU A 66 -7.85 3.52 -18.21
N ALA A 67 -7.49 3.44 -16.93
CA ALA A 67 -6.84 2.29 -16.32
C ALA A 67 -7.63 1.77 -15.12
N HIS A 68 -7.66 0.44 -14.96
CA HIS A 68 -8.32 -0.24 -13.85
C HIS A 68 -7.33 -1.20 -13.17
N PRO A 69 -6.57 -0.71 -12.17
CA PRO A 69 -5.62 -1.53 -11.44
C PRO A 69 -6.29 -2.72 -10.76
N PHE A 70 -5.62 -3.87 -10.79
CA PHE A 70 -6.03 -5.06 -10.07
C PHE A 70 -4.82 -5.70 -9.41
N LEU A 71 -4.77 -5.64 -8.08
CA LEU A 71 -3.64 -6.12 -7.31
C LEU A 71 -3.72 -7.64 -7.10
N MET A 72 -2.69 -8.35 -7.56
CA MET A 72 -2.39 -9.74 -7.24
C MET A 72 -0.96 -9.84 -6.73
N PHE A 73 -0.68 -10.88 -5.94
CA PHE A 73 0.65 -11.14 -5.42
C PHE A 73 1.19 -12.46 -5.95
N VAL A 74 2.51 -12.57 -6.11
CA VAL A 74 3.13 -13.88 -6.39
C VAL A 74 3.08 -14.73 -5.13
N SER A 75 2.75 -16.01 -5.27
CA SER A 75 2.70 -16.97 -4.16
C SER A 75 4.09 -17.15 -3.55
N GLU A 76 4.16 -17.14 -2.22
CA GLU A 76 5.40 -17.44 -1.48
C GLU A 76 5.89 -18.89 -1.73
N GLN A 77 5.03 -19.78 -2.23
CA GLN A 77 5.31 -21.20 -2.41
C GLN A 77 5.65 -21.57 -3.85
N ASN A 78 5.21 -20.77 -4.82
CA ASN A 78 5.37 -21.05 -6.25
C ASN A 78 5.31 -19.75 -7.08
N GLU A 79 6.40 -19.41 -7.75
CA GLU A 79 6.50 -18.20 -8.59
C GLU A 79 5.58 -18.22 -9.81
N GLU A 80 5.06 -19.40 -10.21
CA GLU A 80 4.08 -19.53 -11.30
C GLU A 80 2.61 -19.30 -10.85
N GLU A 81 2.39 -19.02 -9.56
CA GLU A 81 1.07 -18.83 -8.96
C GLU A 81 0.87 -17.38 -8.49
N LEU A 82 -0.28 -16.82 -8.84
CA LEU A 82 -0.73 -15.49 -8.43
C LEU A 82 -1.89 -15.62 -7.44
N ILE A 83 -1.82 -14.90 -6.34
CA ILE A 83 -2.79 -14.87 -5.26
C ILE A 83 -3.70 -13.65 -5.42
N HIS A 84 -5.01 -13.87 -5.33
CA HIS A 84 -6.02 -12.81 -5.40
C HIS A 84 -7.10 -12.95 -4.32
N PHE A 85 -7.80 -11.85 -4.05
CA PHE A 85 -8.92 -11.77 -3.10
C PHE A 85 -10.30 -11.84 -3.78
N GLY A 86 -10.35 -11.89 -5.11
CA GLY A 86 -11.61 -12.03 -5.87
C GLY A 86 -12.38 -10.72 -6.05
N GLY A 87 -11.97 -9.64 -5.38
CA GLY A 87 -12.29 -8.25 -5.66
C GLY A 87 -11.01 -7.42 -5.70
N ASN A 88 -11.14 -6.09 -5.75
CA ASN A 88 -9.97 -5.22 -5.68
C ASN A 88 -9.36 -5.17 -4.27
N SER A 89 -8.17 -4.59 -4.17
CA SER A 89 -7.50 -4.35 -2.90
C SER A 89 -8.22 -3.31 -2.03
N ALA A 90 -7.84 -3.26 -0.76
CA ALA A 90 -8.32 -2.28 0.23
C ALA A 90 -7.12 -1.65 0.96
N THR A 91 -6.03 -1.40 0.24
CA THR A 91 -4.80 -0.81 0.79
C THR A 91 -5.07 0.53 1.47
N HIS A 92 -5.96 1.36 0.92
CA HIS A 92 -6.27 2.69 1.46
C HIS A 92 -6.88 2.61 2.87
N GLU A 93 -7.62 1.54 3.19
CA GLU A 93 -8.20 1.30 4.51
C GLU A 93 -7.11 1.00 5.57
N MET A 94 -5.97 0.46 5.14
CA MET A 94 -4.86 0.08 6.02
C MET A 94 -3.92 1.25 6.35
N VAL A 95 -3.87 2.28 5.49
CA VAL A 95 -2.83 3.32 5.54
C VAL A 95 -2.71 3.98 6.90
N PHE A 96 -3.80 4.53 7.44
CA PHE A 96 -3.73 5.28 8.71
C PHE A 96 -3.54 4.36 9.92
N GLY A 97 -4.01 3.11 9.84
CA GLY A 97 -3.76 2.11 10.89
C GLY A 97 -2.26 1.80 11.01
N ILE A 98 -1.63 1.49 9.88
CA ILE A 98 -0.20 1.16 9.81
C ILE A 98 0.66 2.39 10.12
N LEU A 99 0.35 3.54 9.51
CA LEU A 99 1.06 4.81 9.77
C LEU A 99 1.07 5.16 11.27
N ASN A 100 -0.08 5.03 11.94
CA ASN A 100 -0.15 5.32 13.37
C ASN A 100 0.70 4.35 14.19
N ALA A 101 0.73 3.06 13.83
CA ALA A 101 1.57 2.08 14.50
C ALA A 101 3.07 2.45 14.36
N MET A 102 3.54 2.72 13.13
CA MET A 102 4.94 3.05 12.85
C MET A 102 5.44 4.29 13.61
N PHE A 103 4.66 5.36 13.63
CA PHE A 103 5.05 6.60 14.31
C PHE A 103 4.85 6.54 15.84
N SER A 104 4.01 5.62 16.35
CA SER A 104 3.88 5.39 17.80
C SER A 104 5.06 4.62 18.38
N GLU A 105 5.69 3.75 17.58
CA GLU A 105 6.91 3.02 17.98
C GLU A 105 8.16 3.90 17.98
N THR A 106 8.21 4.92 17.10
CA THR A 106 9.37 5.81 16.94
C THR A 106 9.52 6.80 18.11
N HIS A 107 8.43 7.18 18.80
CA HIS A 107 8.49 8.06 19.98
C HIS A 107 8.85 7.37 21.30
N ASN A 108 9.10 6.06 21.30
CA ASN A 108 9.48 5.27 22.50
C ASN A 108 10.96 4.84 22.51
N LYS A 109 11.81 5.45 21.68
CA LYS A 109 13.27 5.24 21.69
C LYS A 109 14.02 6.53 22.02
#